data_AF-A0A3M1E4Q0-F1
#
_entry.id   AF-A0A3M1E4Q0-F1
#
_cell.length_a   1.000
_cell.length_b   1.000
_cell.length_c   1.000
_cell.angle_alpha   90.00
_cell.angle_beta   90.00
_cell.angle_gamma   90.00
#
_symmetry.space_group_name_H-M   'P 1'
#
loop_
_entity.id
_entity.type
_entity.pdbx_description
1 polymer ?
#
loop_
_entity_poly.entity_id
_entity_poly.type
_entity_poly.pdbx_seq_one_letter_code
_entity_poly.pdbx_strand_id
1 'polypeptide(L)'
;MFLRDSGATLTTTTGSVLTIGAGQTVHGRGGITGAFVNEGTIRNDSTSLLTLTPQEAGIANRGRIEVQGGGIVINNAALFDNGGDVVVNDGRSLTANGGYNQSDGTTTVNGTLTVNAAPAVFQGGTLGGVGTVRGDVRSTAAVVAPGNSVGTLTVVGDYEQQSGAVLRIELRDPALGTPSSDHLTVSGAVILGGTLDVVRLGGYTPPPGTSVEIISAASVTGRFDTVLGAGPLDVIYTADRVLLYARCAAGDGDCNGTVDLVDHAAFADCMAGPGALPHPTRPGLTAEQCLAGFDLDGDGDVDLDDFAPFARAFAVSNP
;
A
#
# COMPACT_ATOMS: atom_id res chain seq x y z
N MET A 1 -26.64 -17.89 -16.05
CA MET A 1 -27.63 -17.32 -16.99
C MET A 1 -26.85 -16.51 -18.02
N PHE A 2 -26.96 -16.82 -19.30
CA PHE A 2 -26.09 -16.24 -20.34
C PHE A 2 -26.68 -14.92 -20.88
N LEU A 3 -26.02 -13.79 -20.64
CA LEU A 3 -26.23 -12.56 -21.42
C LEU A 3 -25.32 -12.61 -22.65
N ARG A 4 -25.59 -13.49 -23.63
CA ARG A 4 -24.78 -13.50 -24.86
C ARG A 4 -25.06 -12.24 -25.67
N ASP A 5 -24.10 -11.32 -25.63
CA ASP A 5 -23.65 -10.40 -26.69
C ASP A 5 -24.70 -9.58 -27.45
N SER A 6 -25.91 -9.43 -26.90
CA SER A 6 -27.00 -8.64 -27.51
C SER A 6 -27.03 -7.19 -27.03
N GLY A 7 -26.24 -6.84 -26.00
CA GLY A 7 -26.41 -5.56 -25.29
C GLY A 7 -27.72 -5.52 -24.48
N ALA A 8 -28.36 -6.66 -24.24
CA ALA A 8 -29.59 -6.74 -23.46
C ALA A 8 -29.40 -6.26 -22.01
N THR A 9 -30.48 -5.73 -21.44
CA THR A 9 -30.55 -5.37 -20.03
C THR A 9 -31.47 -6.36 -19.31
N LEU A 10 -30.98 -6.93 -18.22
CA LEU A 10 -31.79 -7.70 -17.29
C LEU A 10 -32.42 -6.74 -16.29
N THR A 11 -33.75 -6.64 -16.28
CA THR A 11 -34.47 -5.72 -15.39
C THR A 11 -35.30 -6.49 -14.36
N THR A 12 -35.20 -6.14 -13.09
CA THR A 12 -36.14 -6.63 -12.05
C THR A 12 -37.29 -5.65 -11.87
N THR A 13 -38.45 -6.15 -11.47
CA THR A 13 -39.56 -5.30 -11.05
C THR A 13 -39.32 -4.76 -9.65
N THR A 14 -39.88 -3.58 -9.35
CA THR A 14 -39.79 -2.96 -8.02
C THR A 14 -40.20 -3.94 -6.92
N GLY A 15 -39.40 -4.03 -5.85
CA GLY A 15 -39.60 -4.97 -4.74
C GLY A 15 -39.09 -6.39 -4.99
N SER A 16 -38.58 -6.71 -6.20
CA SER A 16 -37.94 -7.99 -6.49
C SER A 16 -36.41 -7.88 -6.46
N VAL A 17 -35.76 -8.92 -5.92
CA VAL A 17 -34.29 -9.04 -5.90
C VAL A 17 -33.87 -10.14 -6.86
N LEU A 18 -33.01 -9.80 -7.84
CA LEU A 18 -32.32 -10.81 -8.63
C LEU A 18 -31.19 -11.39 -7.79
N THR A 19 -31.21 -12.70 -7.56
CA THR A 19 -30.07 -13.39 -6.95
C THR A 19 -29.31 -14.15 -8.03
N ILE A 20 -28.03 -13.82 -8.22
CA ILE A 20 -27.11 -14.63 -9.01
C ILE A 20 -26.51 -15.63 -8.02
N GLY A 21 -27.05 -16.85 -7.99
CA GLY A 21 -26.66 -17.86 -7.01
C GLY A 21 -25.24 -18.39 -7.21
N ALA A 22 -24.71 -19.05 -6.18
CA ALA A 22 -23.42 -19.74 -6.26
C ALA A 22 -23.34 -20.67 -7.48
N GLY A 23 -22.20 -20.66 -8.17
CA GLY A 23 -21.97 -21.43 -9.41
C GLY A 23 -22.66 -20.87 -10.66
N GLN A 24 -23.47 -19.80 -10.54
CA GLN A 24 -24.04 -19.11 -11.68
C GLN A 24 -23.11 -18.00 -12.16
N THR A 25 -23.00 -17.88 -13.49
CA THR A 25 -22.29 -16.77 -14.13
C THR A 25 -23.26 -15.93 -14.94
N VAL A 26 -23.15 -14.61 -14.79
CA VAL A 26 -23.63 -13.58 -15.72
C VAL A 26 -22.39 -12.96 -16.36
N HIS A 27 -22.31 -12.94 -17.69
CA HIS A 27 -21.16 -12.37 -18.38
C HIS A 27 -21.51 -11.74 -19.72
N GLY A 28 -20.63 -10.88 -20.21
CA GLY A 28 -20.78 -10.15 -21.48
C GLY A 28 -20.99 -8.64 -21.29
N ARG A 29 -21.66 -8.01 -22.27
CA ARG A 29 -22.00 -6.58 -22.30
C ARG A 29 -23.50 -6.35 -22.06
N GLY A 30 -23.91 -5.09 -21.85
CA GLY A 30 -25.31 -4.70 -21.66
C GLY A 30 -25.53 -4.16 -20.25
N GLY A 31 -26.55 -4.63 -19.54
CA GLY A 31 -26.75 -4.20 -18.16
C GLY A 31 -27.61 -5.09 -17.27
N ILE A 32 -27.56 -4.77 -15.97
CA ILE A 32 -28.48 -5.28 -14.96
C ILE A 32 -29.09 -4.05 -14.28
N THR A 33 -30.40 -3.94 -14.28
CA THR A 33 -31.14 -2.82 -13.67
C THR A 33 -32.12 -3.35 -12.63
N GLY A 34 -32.01 -2.87 -11.39
CA GLY A 34 -32.86 -3.30 -10.29
C GLY A 34 -32.05 -3.74 -9.06
N ALA A 35 -32.73 -4.18 -8.00
CA ALA A 35 -32.06 -4.75 -6.83
C ALA A 35 -31.49 -6.13 -7.16
N PHE A 36 -30.22 -6.37 -6.82
CA PHE A 36 -29.62 -7.69 -7.00
C PHE A 36 -28.54 -8.01 -5.97
N VAL A 37 -28.41 -9.31 -5.71
CA VAL A 37 -27.36 -9.91 -4.88
C VAL A 37 -26.55 -10.84 -5.78
N ASN A 38 -25.22 -10.69 -5.74
CA ASN A 38 -24.32 -11.60 -6.44
C ASN A 38 -23.67 -12.56 -5.44
N GLU A 39 -23.99 -13.84 -5.52
CA GLU A 39 -23.30 -14.95 -4.82
C GLU A 39 -22.52 -15.84 -5.81
N GLY A 40 -22.69 -15.59 -7.12
CA GLY A 40 -22.01 -16.28 -8.21
C GLY A 40 -20.92 -15.41 -8.83
N THR A 41 -20.92 -15.28 -10.16
CA THR A 41 -19.97 -14.44 -10.88
C THR A 41 -20.67 -13.48 -11.83
N ILE A 42 -20.32 -12.19 -11.76
CA ILE A 42 -20.60 -11.18 -12.78
C ILE A 42 -19.28 -10.87 -13.48
N ARG A 43 -19.21 -11.02 -14.80
CA ARG A 43 -17.95 -10.84 -15.53
C ARG A 43 -18.16 -10.09 -16.84
N ASN A 44 -17.49 -8.96 -17.04
CA ASN A 44 -17.43 -8.39 -18.37
C ASN A 44 -16.24 -8.98 -19.13
N ASP A 45 -16.51 -9.81 -20.14
CA ASP A 45 -15.55 -10.39 -21.07
C ASP A 45 -15.77 -9.95 -22.53
N SER A 46 -16.63 -8.95 -22.74
CA SER A 46 -16.87 -8.30 -24.03
C SER A 46 -16.05 -7.02 -24.14
N THR A 47 -15.77 -6.52 -25.34
CA THR A 47 -15.03 -5.24 -25.53
C THR A 47 -15.88 -4.00 -25.21
N SER A 48 -17.19 -4.15 -25.05
CA SER A 48 -18.11 -3.07 -24.66
C SER A 48 -18.40 -3.07 -23.16
N LEU A 49 -18.97 -1.99 -22.65
CA LEU A 49 -19.31 -1.86 -21.23
C LEU A 49 -20.42 -2.83 -20.77
N LEU A 50 -20.33 -3.23 -19.51
CA LEU A 50 -21.43 -3.80 -18.74
C LEU A 50 -21.83 -2.79 -17.66
N THR A 51 -23.10 -2.37 -17.65
CA THR A 51 -23.61 -1.40 -16.69
C THR A 51 -24.47 -2.08 -15.63
N LEU A 52 -24.09 -1.93 -14.37
CA LEU A 52 -24.87 -2.37 -13.22
C LEU A 52 -25.58 -1.15 -12.65
N THR A 53 -26.90 -1.08 -12.78
CA THR A 53 -27.74 0.04 -12.30
C THR A 53 -28.60 -0.46 -11.14
N PRO A 54 -28.04 -0.52 -9.92
CA PRO A 54 -28.81 -0.93 -8.75
C PRO A 54 -29.94 0.05 -8.46
N GLN A 55 -31.07 -0.51 -8.03
CA GLN A 55 -32.19 0.25 -7.49
C GLN A 55 -32.45 -0.23 -6.05
N GLU A 56 -33.08 0.61 -5.24
CA GLU A 56 -33.37 0.33 -3.83
C GLU A 56 -32.11 0.03 -2.99
N ALA A 57 -32.06 -1.10 -2.27
CA ALA A 57 -31.06 -1.45 -1.26
C ALA A 57 -29.60 -1.65 -1.75
N GLY A 58 -29.27 -1.19 -2.96
CA GLY A 58 -27.92 -1.27 -3.53
C GLY A 58 -27.58 -2.62 -4.16
N ILE A 59 -26.29 -2.81 -4.46
CA ILE A 59 -25.71 -4.10 -4.86
C ILE A 59 -25.00 -4.66 -3.63
N ALA A 60 -25.29 -5.91 -3.30
CA ALA A 60 -24.44 -6.69 -2.40
C ALA A 60 -23.68 -7.74 -3.22
N ASN A 61 -22.35 -7.61 -3.28
CA ASN A 61 -21.50 -8.65 -3.86
C ASN A 61 -20.96 -9.56 -2.76
N ARG A 62 -21.36 -10.84 -2.77
CA ARG A 62 -20.82 -11.94 -1.95
C ARG A 62 -20.11 -13.01 -2.78
N GLY A 63 -20.16 -12.87 -4.10
CA GLY A 63 -19.48 -13.70 -5.07
C GLY A 63 -18.34 -12.93 -5.73
N ARG A 64 -18.17 -13.09 -7.04
CA ARG A 64 -17.09 -12.45 -7.81
C ARG A 64 -17.62 -11.46 -8.84
N ILE A 65 -17.05 -10.27 -8.90
CA ILE A 65 -17.15 -9.34 -10.02
C ILE A 65 -15.78 -9.27 -10.71
N GLU A 66 -15.74 -9.49 -12.01
CA GLU A 66 -14.48 -9.48 -12.77
C GLU A 66 -14.58 -8.65 -14.04
N VAL A 67 -13.65 -7.71 -14.22
CA VAL A 67 -13.50 -6.91 -15.43
C VAL A 67 -12.38 -7.49 -16.29
N GLN A 68 -12.72 -8.25 -17.34
CA GLN A 68 -11.77 -8.78 -18.32
C GLN A 68 -11.77 -8.01 -19.65
N GLY A 69 -12.89 -7.35 -19.96
CA GLY A 69 -13.19 -6.68 -21.23
C GLY A 69 -13.28 -5.16 -21.14
N GLY A 70 -14.31 -4.56 -21.74
CA GLY A 70 -14.45 -3.12 -21.99
C GLY A 70 -14.66 -2.25 -20.75
N GLY A 71 -14.94 -2.85 -19.60
CA GLY A 71 -15.14 -2.15 -18.33
C GLY A 71 -16.49 -2.44 -17.70
N ILE A 72 -16.59 -2.26 -16.39
CA ILE A 72 -17.88 -2.31 -15.67
C ILE A 72 -18.16 -0.93 -15.10
N VAL A 73 -19.39 -0.45 -15.27
CA VAL A 73 -19.88 0.75 -14.60
C VAL A 73 -20.95 0.34 -13.62
N ILE A 74 -20.69 0.52 -12.32
CA ILE A 74 -21.70 0.49 -11.27
C ILE A 74 -22.29 1.90 -11.20
N ASN A 75 -23.45 2.06 -11.81
CA ASN A 75 -24.21 3.29 -11.82
C ASN A 75 -25.10 3.39 -10.58
N ASN A 76 -24.48 3.38 -9.40
CA ASN A 76 -25.13 3.49 -8.10
C ASN A 76 -25.28 4.96 -7.68
N ALA A 77 -26.42 5.29 -7.07
CA ALA A 77 -26.59 6.55 -6.32
C ALA A 77 -26.12 6.40 -4.86
N ALA A 78 -26.22 5.19 -4.29
CA ALA A 78 -25.81 4.85 -2.93
C ALA A 78 -24.46 4.11 -2.90
N LEU A 79 -24.05 3.58 -1.75
CA LEU A 79 -22.85 2.74 -1.62
C LEU A 79 -22.99 1.41 -2.38
N PHE A 80 -21.89 0.95 -2.99
CA PHE A 80 -21.72 -0.42 -3.45
C PHE A 80 -21.09 -1.24 -2.32
N ASP A 81 -21.79 -2.26 -1.82
CA ASP A 81 -21.28 -3.13 -0.75
C ASP A 81 -20.68 -4.41 -1.32
N ASN A 82 -19.37 -4.55 -1.16
CA ASN A 82 -18.62 -5.75 -1.45
C ASN A 82 -18.30 -6.50 -0.15
N GLY A 83 -18.53 -7.81 -0.17
CA GLY A 83 -18.04 -8.78 0.82
C GLY A 83 -17.54 -10.05 0.13
N GLY A 84 -17.30 -9.97 -1.18
CA GLY A 84 -16.72 -11.03 -2.00
C GLY A 84 -15.53 -10.48 -2.79
N ASP A 85 -15.31 -11.05 -3.97
CA ASP A 85 -14.17 -10.71 -4.81
C ASP A 85 -14.53 -9.69 -5.90
N VAL A 86 -13.69 -8.69 -6.07
CA VAL A 86 -13.69 -7.74 -7.19
C VAL A 86 -12.31 -7.78 -7.83
N VAL A 87 -12.25 -8.09 -9.12
CA VAL A 87 -11.00 -8.15 -9.88
C VAL A 87 -11.10 -7.21 -11.08
N VAL A 88 -10.23 -6.21 -11.13
CA VAL A 88 -10.09 -5.30 -12.27
C VAL A 88 -8.79 -5.66 -12.98
N ASN A 89 -8.87 -6.36 -14.11
CA ASN A 89 -7.67 -6.79 -14.83
C ASN A 89 -6.91 -5.62 -15.45
N ASP A 90 -5.65 -5.86 -15.80
CA ASP A 90 -4.77 -4.88 -16.43
C ASP A 90 -5.42 -4.23 -17.67
N GLY A 91 -5.22 -2.91 -17.79
CA GLY A 91 -5.82 -2.07 -18.81
C GLY A 91 -7.35 -1.98 -18.78
N ARG A 92 -8.03 -2.51 -17.74
CA ARG A 92 -9.51 -2.49 -17.63
C ARG A 92 -9.97 -1.51 -16.56
N SER A 93 -11.25 -1.17 -16.60
CA SER A 93 -11.83 -0.20 -15.66
C SER A 93 -13.09 -0.72 -14.96
N LEU A 94 -13.17 -0.48 -13.66
CA LEU A 94 -14.39 -0.51 -12.88
C LEU A 94 -14.68 0.90 -12.38
N THR A 95 -15.87 1.42 -12.63
CA THR A 95 -16.30 2.70 -12.08
C THR A 95 -17.46 2.48 -11.13
N ALA A 96 -17.36 2.95 -9.89
CA ALA A 96 -18.47 3.10 -8.95
C ALA A 96 -18.85 4.58 -8.86
N ASN A 97 -20.04 4.93 -9.34
CA ASN A 97 -20.49 6.33 -9.39
C ASN A 97 -20.89 6.89 -8.02
N GLY A 98 -21.36 6.02 -7.11
CA GLY A 98 -21.62 6.33 -5.71
C GLY A 98 -20.34 6.19 -4.88
N GLY A 99 -20.43 5.47 -3.77
CA GLY A 99 -19.25 5.02 -3.01
C GLY A 99 -18.99 3.52 -3.16
N TYR A 100 -17.86 3.08 -2.63
CA TYR A 100 -17.41 1.69 -2.65
C TYR A 100 -17.07 1.27 -1.23
N ASN A 101 -17.73 0.25 -0.71
CA ASN A 101 -17.49 -0.29 0.62
C ASN A 101 -17.07 -1.75 0.50
N GLN A 102 -15.97 -2.12 1.13
CA GLN A 102 -15.47 -3.49 1.18
C GLN A 102 -15.49 -3.97 2.62
N SER A 103 -16.25 -5.01 2.89
CA SER A 103 -16.46 -5.58 4.23
C SER A 103 -15.71 -6.89 4.46
N ASP A 104 -15.42 -7.64 3.39
CA ASP A 104 -14.68 -8.91 3.41
C ASP A 104 -14.21 -9.25 1.98
N GLY A 105 -13.53 -10.38 1.78
CA GLY A 105 -13.08 -10.84 0.47
C GLY A 105 -11.93 -10.00 -0.09
N THR A 106 -11.82 -9.90 -1.42
CA THR A 106 -10.70 -9.22 -2.07
C THR A 106 -11.13 -8.19 -3.09
N THR A 107 -10.41 -7.08 -3.16
CA THR A 107 -10.46 -6.12 -4.27
C THR A 107 -9.06 -6.08 -4.89
N THR A 108 -8.88 -6.74 -6.03
CA THR A 108 -7.61 -6.74 -6.78
C THR A 108 -7.71 -5.77 -7.95
N VAL A 109 -6.93 -4.69 -7.89
CA VAL A 109 -6.90 -3.63 -8.90
C VAL A 109 -5.59 -3.73 -9.67
N ASN A 110 -5.61 -4.38 -10.84
CA ASN A 110 -4.50 -4.37 -11.80
C ASN A 110 -4.73 -3.34 -12.92
N GLY A 111 -5.98 -2.98 -13.19
CA GLY A 111 -6.37 -1.88 -14.06
C GLY A 111 -6.67 -0.60 -13.28
N THR A 112 -7.88 -0.05 -13.45
CA THR A 112 -8.34 1.15 -12.74
C THR A 112 -9.68 0.94 -12.05
N LEU A 113 -9.74 1.17 -10.74
CA LEU A 113 -10.96 1.35 -9.98
C LEU A 113 -11.20 2.86 -9.82
N THR A 114 -12.33 3.39 -10.29
CA THR A 114 -12.71 4.80 -10.07
C THR A 114 -13.91 4.87 -9.13
N VAL A 115 -13.82 5.70 -8.08
CA VAL A 115 -14.92 5.98 -7.14
C VAL A 115 -15.18 7.48 -7.11
N ASN A 116 -16.40 7.90 -7.49
CA ASN A 116 -16.66 9.30 -7.85
C ASN A 116 -17.27 10.16 -6.73
N ALA A 117 -18.15 9.64 -5.89
CA ALA A 117 -18.98 10.47 -4.99
C ALA A 117 -18.59 10.38 -3.51
N ALA A 118 -17.85 9.36 -3.10
CA ALA A 118 -17.39 9.15 -1.73
C ALA A 118 -16.07 8.36 -1.73
N PRO A 119 -15.32 8.36 -0.60
CA PRO A 119 -14.15 7.51 -0.47
C PRO A 119 -14.47 6.03 -0.71
N ALA A 120 -13.51 5.28 -1.23
CA ALA A 120 -13.50 3.83 -1.17
C ALA A 120 -13.15 3.39 0.26
N VAL A 121 -14.11 2.81 0.97
CA VAL A 121 -13.96 2.40 2.36
C VAL A 121 -13.68 0.90 2.44
N PHE A 122 -12.61 0.52 3.13
CA PHE A 122 -12.22 -0.86 3.34
C PHE A 122 -12.32 -1.19 4.85
N GLN A 123 -13.40 -1.88 5.22
CA GLN A 123 -13.76 -2.30 6.57
C GLN A 123 -13.34 -3.74 6.91
N GLY A 124 -12.88 -4.48 5.90
CA GLY A 124 -12.33 -5.82 6.04
C GLY A 124 -11.81 -6.32 4.71
N GLY A 125 -11.36 -7.58 4.67
CA GLY A 125 -10.79 -8.17 3.46
C GLY A 125 -9.46 -7.53 3.06
N THR A 126 -9.14 -7.62 1.77
CA THR A 126 -7.88 -7.14 1.20
C THR A 126 -8.09 -6.24 -0.02
N LEU A 127 -7.44 -5.07 -0.05
CA LEU A 127 -7.18 -4.30 -1.26
C LEU A 127 -5.77 -4.62 -1.76
N GLY A 128 -5.60 -4.99 -3.03
CA GLY A 128 -4.27 -5.18 -3.61
C GLY A 128 -4.22 -5.00 -5.12
N GLY A 129 -3.14 -5.46 -5.75
CA GLY A 129 -2.89 -5.33 -7.19
C GLY A 129 -1.89 -4.22 -7.53
N VAL A 130 -1.57 -4.10 -8.82
CA VAL A 130 -0.53 -3.19 -9.35
C VAL A 130 -1.08 -1.94 -10.06
N GLY A 131 -2.38 -1.71 -9.95
CA GLY A 131 -3.12 -0.73 -10.74
C GLY A 131 -3.35 0.59 -10.02
N THR A 132 -4.46 1.25 -10.37
CA THR A 132 -4.82 2.56 -9.84
C THR A 132 -6.22 2.56 -9.23
N VAL A 133 -6.34 3.06 -8.00
CA VAL A 133 -7.59 3.51 -7.41
C VAL A 133 -7.69 5.02 -7.60
N ARG A 134 -8.71 5.51 -8.30
CA ARG A 134 -9.01 6.94 -8.47
C ARG A 134 -10.14 7.33 -7.53
N GLY A 135 -9.86 8.27 -6.62
CA GLY A 135 -10.71 8.60 -5.49
C GLY A 135 -9.99 8.28 -4.17
N ASP A 136 -10.47 8.90 -3.09
CA ASP A 136 -9.87 8.72 -1.77
C ASP A 136 -10.08 7.29 -1.26
N VAL A 137 -9.10 6.78 -0.52
CA VAL A 137 -9.13 5.44 0.07
C VAL A 137 -9.05 5.56 1.58
N ARG A 138 -9.99 4.92 2.28
CA ARG A 138 -9.99 4.82 3.74
C ARG A 138 -10.00 3.36 4.17
N SER A 139 -8.89 2.89 4.75
CA SER A 139 -8.79 1.56 5.34
C SER A 139 -9.04 1.63 6.84
N THR A 140 -10.10 0.98 7.31
CA THR A 140 -10.54 1.02 8.72
C THR A 140 -10.22 -0.25 9.49
N ALA A 141 -10.31 -1.41 8.82
CA ALA A 141 -9.96 -2.71 9.38
C ALA A 141 -9.53 -3.75 8.31
N ALA A 142 -9.18 -3.28 7.10
CA ALA A 142 -8.74 -4.13 6.02
C ALA A 142 -7.22 -4.20 5.89
N VAL A 143 -6.74 -5.18 5.12
CA VAL A 143 -5.36 -5.23 4.66
C VAL A 143 -5.25 -4.50 3.33
N VAL A 144 -4.39 -3.51 3.24
CA VAL A 144 -3.93 -2.94 1.97
C VAL A 144 -2.59 -3.58 1.65
N ALA A 145 -2.53 -4.35 0.57
CA ALA A 145 -1.34 -5.09 0.13
C ALA A 145 -1.01 -4.67 -1.31
N PRO A 146 -0.25 -3.58 -1.50
CA PRO A 146 0.17 -3.15 -2.82
C PRO A 146 0.88 -4.26 -3.59
N GLY A 147 0.68 -4.29 -4.90
CA GLY A 147 1.36 -5.25 -5.77
C GLY A 147 0.63 -6.59 -5.96
N ASN A 148 1.25 -7.43 -6.77
CA ASN A 148 0.97 -8.87 -6.86
C ASN A 148 2.23 -9.65 -6.40
N SER A 149 2.86 -9.16 -5.33
CA SER A 149 4.05 -9.76 -4.69
C SER A 149 5.29 -9.85 -5.59
N VAL A 150 6.01 -8.77 -5.89
CA VAL A 150 5.91 -7.41 -5.34
C VAL A 150 5.46 -6.40 -6.40
N GLY A 151 4.96 -5.24 -6.02
CA GLY A 151 4.64 -4.17 -6.96
C GLY A 151 4.02 -2.91 -6.35
N THR A 152 3.60 -2.01 -7.24
CA THR A 152 3.10 -0.70 -6.85
C THR A 152 1.59 -0.60 -6.99
N LEU A 153 0.88 -0.24 -5.93
CA LEU A 153 -0.52 0.20 -6.01
C LEU A 153 -0.56 1.73 -5.96
N THR A 154 -1.32 2.35 -6.87
CA THR A 154 -1.47 3.81 -6.92
C THR A 154 -2.84 4.24 -6.43
N VAL A 155 -2.89 5.25 -5.55
CA VAL A 155 -4.10 5.97 -5.16
C VAL A 155 -4.02 7.40 -5.71
N VAL A 156 -4.94 7.74 -6.61
CA VAL A 156 -5.12 9.11 -7.11
C VAL A 156 -6.23 9.76 -6.28
N GLY A 157 -5.83 10.27 -5.11
CA GLY A 157 -6.66 10.80 -4.04
C GLY A 157 -5.87 10.82 -2.73
N ASP A 158 -6.56 10.99 -1.62
CA ASP A 158 -5.99 10.82 -0.27
C ASP A 158 -6.05 9.35 0.19
N TYR A 159 -5.16 8.97 1.10
CA TYR A 159 -5.15 7.67 1.77
C TYR A 159 -5.15 7.82 3.28
N GLU A 160 -6.16 7.25 3.94
CA GLU A 160 -6.26 7.19 5.40
C GLU A 160 -6.21 5.74 5.88
N GLN A 161 -5.23 5.42 6.72
CA GLN A 161 -5.15 4.17 7.45
C GLN A 161 -5.53 4.39 8.92
N GLN A 162 -6.58 3.72 9.38
CA GLN A 162 -7.03 3.81 10.76
C GLN A 162 -6.44 2.69 11.63
N SER A 163 -6.69 2.75 12.94
CA SER A 163 -6.08 1.87 13.94
C SER A 163 -6.33 0.37 13.74
N GLY A 164 -7.44 -0.02 13.11
CA GLY A 164 -7.74 -1.43 12.82
C GLY A 164 -7.12 -1.96 11.53
N ALA A 165 -6.58 -1.08 10.68
CA ALA A 165 -6.10 -1.43 9.35
C ALA A 165 -4.62 -1.84 9.32
N VAL A 166 -4.26 -2.56 8.27
CA VAL A 166 -2.89 -3.04 8.02
C VAL A 166 -2.44 -2.60 6.63
N LEU A 167 -1.27 -1.97 6.53
CA LEU A 167 -0.50 -1.90 5.28
C LEU A 167 0.47 -3.07 5.28
N ARG A 168 0.37 -3.97 4.31
CA ARG A 168 1.33 -5.06 4.10
C ARG A 168 2.29 -4.70 2.99
N ILE A 169 3.58 -4.83 3.26
CA ILE A 169 4.66 -4.59 2.30
C ILE A 169 5.56 -5.81 2.23
N GLU A 170 5.70 -6.38 1.04
CA GLU A 170 6.63 -7.47 0.77
C GLU A 170 7.99 -6.93 0.31
N LEU A 171 9.07 -7.53 0.82
CA LEU A 171 10.45 -7.28 0.42
C LEU A 171 11.06 -8.55 -0.14
N ARG A 172 11.73 -8.47 -1.27
CA ARG A 172 12.50 -9.59 -1.85
C ARG A 172 13.91 -9.18 -2.22
N ASP A 173 14.78 -10.18 -2.35
CA ASP A 173 16.13 -10.00 -2.85
C ASP A 173 16.09 -9.34 -4.25
N PRO A 174 16.72 -8.17 -4.45
CA PRO A 174 16.79 -7.50 -5.75
C PRO A 174 17.41 -8.36 -6.86
N ALA A 175 18.24 -9.35 -6.51
CA ALA A 175 18.78 -10.32 -7.47
C ALA A 175 17.70 -11.18 -8.14
N LEU A 176 16.50 -11.28 -7.55
CA LEU A 176 15.36 -12.00 -8.10
C LEU A 176 14.51 -11.16 -9.07
N GLY A 177 14.84 -9.87 -9.25
CA GLY A 177 14.23 -8.99 -10.25
C GLY A 177 13.52 -7.76 -9.67
N THR A 178 13.18 -6.83 -10.56
CA THR A 178 12.56 -5.54 -10.22
C THR A 178 11.04 -5.54 -10.42
N PRO A 179 10.26 -4.79 -9.61
CA PRO A 179 10.66 -4.09 -8.37
C PRO A 179 11.08 -5.08 -7.26
N SER A 180 11.83 -4.67 -6.24
CA SER A 180 12.25 -5.57 -5.14
C SER A 180 11.41 -5.42 -3.86
N SER A 181 10.41 -4.53 -3.88
CA SER A 181 9.51 -4.27 -2.76
C SER A 181 8.14 -3.81 -3.25
N ASP A 182 7.15 -3.94 -2.37
CA ASP A 182 5.86 -3.29 -2.56
C ASP A 182 5.94 -1.80 -2.27
N HIS A 183 5.11 -1.03 -2.97
CA HIS A 183 5.05 0.43 -2.83
C HIS A 183 3.60 0.92 -2.93
N LEU A 184 3.18 1.74 -1.97
CA LEU A 184 1.95 2.52 -2.08
C LEU A 184 2.27 3.94 -2.55
N THR A 185 1.83 4.30 -3.75
CA THR A 185 1.96 5.66 -4.29
C THR A 185 0.64 6.40 -4.12
N VAL A 186 0.65 7.57 -3.49
CA VAL A 186 -0.55 8.38 -3.22
C VAL A 186 -0.36 9.77 -3.80
N SER A 187 -1.31 10.28 -4.59
CA SER A 187 -1.18 11.63 -5.15
C SER A 187 -1.50 12.75 -4.16
N GLY A 188 -2.29 12.44 -3.13
CA GLY A 188 -2.74 13.36 -2.09
C GLY A 188 -2.05 13.11 -0.75
N ALA A 189 -2.76 13.42 0.34
CA ALA A 189 -2.29 13.24 1.69
C ALA A 189 -2.40 11.78 2.15
N VAL A 190 -1.44 11.37 2.98
CA VAL A 190 -1.43 10.11 3.70
C VAL A 190 -1.56 10.39 5.19
N ILE A 191 -2.55 9.77 5.84
CA ILE A 191 -2.73 9.77 7.29
C ILE A 191 -2.53 8.35 7.80
N LEU A 192 -1.52 8.15 8.65
CA LEU A 192 -1.10 6.84 9.15
C LEU A 192 -1.56 6.59 10.59
N GLY A 193 -2.01 5.37 10.82
CA GLY A 193 -2.28 4.72 12.09
C GLY A 193 -2.24 3.21 11.88
N GLY A 194 -2.66 2.43 12.87
CA GLY A 194 -2.77 0.97 12.73
C GLY A 194 -1.43 0.28 12.51
N THR A 195 -1.41 -0.76 11.67
CA THR A 195 -0.24 -1.65 11.55
C THR A 195 0.48 -1.52 10.21
N LEU A 196 1.81 -1.51 10.23
CA LEU A 196 2.66 -1.88 9.11
C LEU A 196 3.11 -3.34 9.28
N ASP A 197 2.83 -4.19 8.31
CA ASP A 197 3.22 -5.60 8.28
C ASP A 197 4.25 -5.83 7.16
N VAL A 198 5.52 -5.96 7.53
CA VAL A 198 6.64 -6.16 6.59
C VAL A 198 6.90 -7.65 6.41
N VAL A 199 6.70 -8.15 5.20
CA VAL A 199 6.91 -9.55 4.85
C VAL A 199 8.22 -9.70 4.07
N ARG A 200 9.24 -10.28 4.71
CA ARG A 200 10.53 -10.59 4.07
C ARG A 200 10.45 -11.91 3.30
N LEU A 201 10.22 -11.84 1.99
CA LEU A 201 10.14 -13.00 1.11
C LEU A 201 11.49 -13.74 1.07
N GLY A 202 11.45 -15.06 1.30
CA GLY A 202 12.66 -15.88 1.42
C GLY A 202 13.57 -15.51 2.60
N GLY A 203 13.08 -14.70 3.56
CA GLY A 203 13.87 -14.18 4.67
C GLY A 203 14.81 -13.02 4.28
N TYR A 204 14.66 -12.45 3.07
CA TYR A 204 15.51 -11.37 2.58
C TYR A 204 15.52 -10.19 3.53
N THR A 205 16.69 -9.88 4.07
CA THR A 205 16.94 -8.68 4.89
C THR A 205 17.83 -7.75 4.07
N PRO A 206 17.39 -6.52 3.76
CA PRO A 206 18.22 -5.55 3.07
C PRO A 206 19.58 -5.38 3.76
N PRO A 207 20.69 -5.28 3.01
CA PRO A 207 22.00 -4.99 3.58
C PRO A 207 21.99 -3.67 4.36
N PRO A 208 22.83 -3.53 5.41
CA PRO A 208 23.06 -2.26 6.09
C PRO A 208 23.25 -1.08 5.12
N GLY A 209 22.69 0.07 5.47
CA GLY A 209 22.71 1.29 4.66
C GLY A 209 21.64 1.33 3.56
N THR A 210 20.91 0.23 3.33
CA THR A 210 19.85 0.19 2.33
C THR A 210 18.60 0.92 2.81
N SER A 211 18.12 1.86 2.00
CA SER A 211 16.79 2.46 2.14
C SER A 211 15.83 1.85 1.14
N VAL A 212 14.65 1.46 1.60
CA VAL A 212 13.54 0.98 0.77
C VAL A 212 12.36 1.91 1.00
N GLU A 213 12.00 2.71 0.00
CA GLU A 213 10.79 3.53 0.06
C GLU A 213 9.55 2.64 -0.11
N ILE A 214 8.60 2.75 0.81
CA ILE A 214 7.37 1.93 0.83
C ILE A 214 6.10 2.76 0.64
N ILE A 215 6.19 4.08 0.87
CA ILE A 215 5.12 5.05 0.60
C ILE A 215 5.74 6.31 -0.02
N SER A 216 5.11 6.83 -1.07
CA SER A 216 5.28 8.23 -1.53
C SER A 216 3.93 8.94 -1.58
N ALA A 217 3.88 10.20 -1.16
CA ALA A 217 2.66 10.99 -1.03
C ALA A 217 2.91 12.49 -1.29
N ALA A 218 1.85 13.30 -1.38
CA ALA A 218 2.01 14.76 -1.32
C ALA A 218 2.30 15.25 0.11
N SER A 219 1.79 14.53 1.11
CA SER A 219 2.19 14.71 2.51
C SER A 219 1.93 13.44 3.31
N VAL A 220 2.73 13.19 4.35
CA VAL A 220 2.56 12.10 5.30
C VAL A 220 2.38 12.69 6.69
N THR A 221 1.33 12.25 7.39
CA THR A 221 1.06 12.61 8.78
C THR A 221 0.70 11.37 9.59
N GLY A 222 0.93 11.43 10.91
CA GLY A 222 0.79 10.25 11.77
C GLY A 222 1.95 9.27 11.61
N ARG A 223 1.83 8.11 12.27
CA ARG A 223 2.79 7.00 12.24
C ARG A 223 2.03 5.69 12.37
N PHE A 224 2.62 4.57 11.97
CA PHE A 224 2.06 3.27 12.32
C PHE A 224 2.12 3.06 13.84
N ASP A 225 1.00 2.63 14.42
CA ASP A 225 0.90 2.30 15.85
C ASP A 225 1.66 1.01 16.17
N THR A 226 1.77 0.10 15.19
CA THR A 226 2.45 -1.18 15.32
C THR A 226 3.23 -1.50 14.05
N VAL A 227 4.44 -2.02 14.21
CA VAL A 227 5.28 -2.51 13.10
C VAL A 227 5.58 -3.98 13.33
N LEU A 228 5.18 -4.83 12.39
CA LEU A 228 5.40 -6.28 12.41
C LEU A 228 6.37 -6.68 11.30
N GLY A 229 7.17 -7.71 11.55
CA GLY A 229 8.01 -8.34 10.52
C GLY A 229 9.20 -7.52 10.01
N ALA A 230 9.36 -6.26 10.41
CA ALA A 230 10.47 -5.40 9.99
C ALA A 230 11.86 -5.93 10.38
N GLY A 231 11.98 -6.64 11.52
CA GLY A 231 13.25 -7.15 12.05
C GLY A 231 14.25 -6.01 12.33
N PRO A 232 15.45 -6.00 11.71
CA PRO A 232 16.44 -4.96 11.98
C PRO A 232 16.19 -3.64 11.22
N LEU A 233 15.04 -3.52 10.53
CA LEU A 233 14.70 -2.33 9.75
C LEU A 233 13.98 -1.31 10.63
N ASP A 234 14.42 -0.07 10.55
CA ASP A 234 13.72 1.08 11.10
C ASP A 234 12.69 1.62 10.12
N VAL A 235 11.64 2.24 10.65
CA VAL A 235 10.66 2.97 9.86
C VAL A 235 10.93 4.46 9.98
N ILE A 236 11.34 5.08 8.88
CA ILE A 236 11.60 6.51 8.79
C ILE A 236 10.40 7.19 8.12
N TYR A 237 9.94 8.28 8.73
CA TYR A 237 8.84 9.09 8.24
C TYR A 237 9.36 10.48 7.86
N THR A 238 9.21 10.87 6.60
CA THR A 238 9.49 12.24 6.14
C THR A 238 8.18 13.00 5.94
N ALA A 239 8.26 14.23 5.43
CA ALA A 239 7.08 15.01 5.10
C ALA A 239 6.22 14.38 3.98
N ASP A 240 6.80 13.55 3.11
CA ASP A 240 6.20 13.07 1.86
C ASP A 240 6.41 11.56 1.60
N ARG A 241 7.18 10.85 2.45
CA ARG A 241 7.57 9.46 2.25
C ARG A 241 7.58 8.66 3.55
N VAL A 242 7.50 7.34 3.40
CA VAL A 242 7.87 6.38 4.45
C VAL A 242 8.89 5.42 3.89
N LEU A 243 9.99 5.22 4.62
CA LEU A 243 11.09 4.35 4.25
C LEU A 243 11.31 3.26 5.31
N LEU A 244 11.72 2.09 4.86
CA LEU A 244 12.39 1.10 5.67
C LEU A 244 13.90 1.27 5.51
N TYR A 245 14.61 1.45 6.61
CA TYR A 245 16.05 1.64 6.60
C TYR A 245 16.74 0.50 7.34
N ALA A 246 17.68 -0.17 6.67
CA ALA A 246 18.55 -1.14 7.31
C ALA A 246 19.68 -0.40 8.03
N ARG A 247 19.59 -0.26 9.36
CA ARG A 247 20.65 0.37 10.14
C ARG A 247 21.97 -0.36 9.99
N CYS A 248 23.01 0.45 10.02
CA CYS A 248 24.38 -0.02 10.09
C CYS A 248 24.71 -0.35 11.54
N ALA A 249 25.81 -1.08 11.76
CA ALA A 249 26.24 -1.30 13.13
C ALA A 249 26.50 0.06 13.80
N ALA A 250 26.27 0.16 15.11
CA ALA A 250 26.54 1.39 15.84
C ALA A 250 28.01 1.82 15.61
N GLY A 251 28.21 3.02 15.06
CA GLY A 251 29.52 3.54 14.69
C GLY A 251 30.06 3.09 13.34
N ASP A 252 29.39 2.22 12.58
CA ASP A 252 29.74 1.84 11.20
C ASP A 252 28.95 2.74 10.24
N GLY A 253 29.48 3.93 9.97
CA GLY A 253 28.80 4.97 9.22
C GLY A 253 28.89 4.82 7.69
N ASP A 254 29.83 4.02 7.19
CA ASP A 254 29.87 3.63 5.77
C ASP A 254 29.19 2.27 5.49
N CYS A 255 28.74 1.59 6.55
CA CYS A 255 27.94 0.37 6.53
C CYS A 255 28.68 -0.83 5.91
N ASN A 256 30.01 -0.85 6.00
CA ASN A 256 30.85 -1.91 5.45
C ASN A 256 30.98 -3.14 6.38
N GLY A 257 30.39 -3.08 7.58
CA GLY A 257 30.38 -4.14 8.58
C GLY A 257 31.50 -4.05 9.61
N THR A 258 32.33 -3.00 9.57
CA THR A 258 33.40 -2.74 10.53
C THR A 258 33.39 -1.27 10.94
N VAL A 259 33.81 -0.98 12.17
CA VAL A 259 34.04 0.40 12.62
C VAL A 259 35.53 0.70 12.48
N ASP A 260 35.91 1.51 11.50
CA ASP A 260 37.31 1.80 11.17
C ASP A 260 37.60 3.30 10.98
N LEU A 261 38.79 3.61 10.44
CA LEU A 261 39.23 5.00 10.27
C LEU A 261 38.34 5.82 9.33
N VAL A 262 37.64 5.17 8.39
CA VAL A 262 36.65 5.81 7.52
C VAL A 262 35.47 6.30 8.37
N ASP A 263 34.99 5.48 9.29
CA ASP A 263 33.91 5.83 10.21
C ASP A 263 34.33 6.90 11.20
N HIS A 264 35.56 6.82 11.73
CA HIS A 264 36.07 7.85 12.63
C HIS A 264 36.12 9.21 11.93
N ALA A 265 36.52 9.24 10.65
CA ALA A 265 36.53 10.46 9.88
C ALA A 265 35.10 10.98 9.62
N ALA A 266 34.13 10.08 9.41
CA ALA A 266 32.72 10.47 9.24
C ALA A 266 32.09 10.95 10.55
N PHE A 267 32.36 10.29 11.68
CA PHE A 267 31.96 10.72 13.02
C PHE A 267 32.42 12.15 13.30
N ALA A 268 33.69 12.45 13.02
CA ALA A 268 34.24 13.80 13.19
C ALA A 268 33.55 14.85 12.30
N ASP A 269 33.13 14.47 11.08
CA ASP A 269 32.38 15.35 10.17
C ASP A 269 30.92 15.56 10.62
N CYS A 270 30.36 14.62 11.42
CA CYS A 270 28.99 14.65 11.91
C CYS A 270 28.83 15.39 13.25
N MET A 271 29.89 15.56 14.02
CA MET A 271 29.89 16.27 15.31
C MET A 271 29.33 17.69 15.18
N ALA A 272 28.19 17.95 15.83
CA ALA A 272 27.56 19.28 15.87
C ALA A 272 27.44 19.85 17.29
N GLY A 273 27.55 19.00 18.31
CA GLY A 273 27.43 19.38 19.72
C GLY A 273 25.99 19.29 20.25
N PRO A 274 25.81 19.43 21.59
CA PRO A 274 24.52 19.15 22.22
C PRO A 274 23.39 20.05 21.68
N GLY A 275 22.27 19.43 21.33
CA GLY A 275 21.06 20.03 20.77
C GLY A 275 21.19 20.54 19.34
N ALA A 276 22.29 20.25 18.64
CA ALA A 276 22.52 20.72 17.28
C ALA A 276 22.43 19.57 16.26
N LEU A 277 21.64 19.77 15.20
CA LEU A 277 21.60 18.81 14.09
C LEU A 277 22.96 18.74 13.38
N PRO A 278 23.44 17.54 13.02
CA PRO A 278 24.64 17.36 12.21
C PRO A 278 24.58 18.17 10.92
N HIS A 279 25.68 18.85 10.58
CA HIS A 279 25.81 19.59 9.32
C HIS A 279 27.10 19.19 8.59
N PRO A 280 27.20 17.92 8.12
CA PRO A 280 28.40 17.42 7.46
C PRO A 280 28.69 18.21 6.18
N THR A 281 29.97 18.48 5.93
CA THR A 281 30.44 19.14 4.69
C THR A 281 30.95 18.14 3.65
N ARG A 282 31.10 16.86 4.03
CA ARG A 282 31.55 15.78 3.15
C ARG A 282 30.46 15.46 2.11
N PRO A 283 30.81 15.42 0.81
CA PRO A 283 29.87 15.00 -0.24
C PRO A 283 29.34 13.58 0.01
N GLY A 284 28.02 13.41 -0.05
CA GLY A 284 27.37 12.11 0.11
C GLY A 284 27.09 11.69 1.56
N LEU A 285 27.48 12.51 2.55
CA LEU A 285 27.10 12.35 3.95
C LEU A 285 26.03 13.39 4.31
N THR A 286 24.86 12.93 4.75
CA THR A 286 23.71 13.77 5.13
C THR A 286 23.55 13.80 6.65
N ALA A 287 22.82 14.80 7.16
CA ALA A 287 22.48 14.87 8.58
C ALA A 287 21.73 13.61 9.06
N GLU A 288 20.87 13.04 8.22
CA GLU A 288 20.11 11.81 8.51
C GLU A 288 21.02 10.59 8.60
N GLN A 289 22.02 10.48 7.72
CA GLN A 289 23.05 9.43 7.81
C GLN A 289 23.93 9.60 9.05
N CYS A 290 24.26 10.84 9.43
CA CYS A 290 24.99 11.12 10.66
C CYS A 290 24.22 10.63 11.89
N LEU A 291 22.96 11.03 12.04
CA LEU A 291 22.14 10.57 13.16
C LEU A 291 21.93 9.05 13.11
N ALA A 292 21.73 8.47 11.94
CA ALA A 292 21.50 7.03 11.84
C ALA A 292 22.73 6.18 12.24
N GLY A 293 23.95 6.66 11.96
CA GLY A 293 25.19 5.94 12.23
C GLY A 293 25.90 6.31 13.54
N PHE A 294 25.70 7.54 14.04
CA PHE A 294 26.54 8.13 15.08
C PHE A 294 25.79 8.79 16.26
N ASP A 295 24.45 8.89 16.24
CA ASP A 295 23.64 9.19 17.44
C ASP A 295 23.48 7.87 18.22
N LEU A 296 24.47 7.58 19.06
CA LEU A 296 24.67 6.29 19.70
C LEU A 296 23.99 6.19 21.06
N ASP A 297 23.62 7.30 21.68
CA ASP A 297 22.82 7.32 22.90
C ASP A 297 21.33 7.66 22.64
N GLY A 298 20.98 8.08 21.43
CA GLY A 298 19.62 8.20 20.91
C GLY A 298 18.93 9.50 21.31
N ASP A 299 19.68 10.56 21.59
CA ASP A 299 19.14 11.84 22.05
C ASP A 299 18.83 12.84 20.92
N GLY A 300 19.19 12.50 19.68
CA GLY A 300 18.84 13.24 18.48
C GLY A 300 19.91 14.21 17.99
N ASP A 301 21.12 14.14 18.52
CA ASP A 301 22.29 14.83 17.98
C ASP A 301 23.52 13.92 17.84
N VAL A 302 24.67 14.50 17.46
CA VAL A 302 25.95 13.79 17.42
C VAL A 302 26.97 14.66 18.14
N ASP A 303 27.39 14.20 19.32
CA ASP A 303 28.27 14.95 20.20
C ASP A 303 29.28 14.09 20.98
N LEU A 304 29.81 14.63 22.08
CA LEU A 304 30.84 13.94 22.87
C LEU A 304 30.29 12.74 23.67
N ASP A 305 29.00 12.71 23.96
CA ASP A 305 28.35 11.60 24.65
C ASP A 305 28.28 10.36 23.74
N ASP A 306 28.24 10.55 22.41
CA ASP A 306 28.36 9.47 21.42
C ASP A 306 29.79 8.95 21.21
N PHE A 307 30.81 9.75 21.58
CA PHE A 307 32.20 9.37 21.28
C PHE A 307 32.64 8.14 22.08
N ALA A 308 32.21 8.01 23.34
CA ALA A 308 32.55 6.86 24.17
C ALA A 308 31.99 5.52 23.63
N PRO A 309 30.71 5.41 23.24
CA PRO A 309 30.21 4.22 22.56
C PRO A 309 30.87 4.01 21.18
N PHE A 310 31.14 5.07 20.42
CA PHE A 310 31.83 4.98 19.13
C PHE A 310 33.23 4.36 19.27
N ALA A 311 34.04 4.88 20.20
CA ALA A 311 35.40 4.43 20.44
C ALA A 311 35.46 2.95 20.88
N ARG A 312 34.43 2.47 21.59
CA ARG A 312 34.30 1.05 21.95
C ARG A 312 34.04 0.19 20.73
N ALA A 313 33.17 0.63 19.81
CA ALA A 313 32.89 -0.10 18.58
C ALA A 313 34.14 -0.18 17.69
N PHE A 314 34.87 0.94 17.55
CA PHE A 314 36.12 1.03 16.78
C PHE A 314 37.22 0.08 17.28
N ALA A 315 37.34 -0.11 18.60
CA ALA A 315 38.37 -0.96 19.19
C ALA A 315 38.11 -2.46 19.01
N VAL A 316 36.87 -2.88 18.71
CA VAL A 316 36.49 -4.29 18.54
C VAL A 316 36.74 -4.77 17.11
N SER A 317 36.67 -3.87 16.12
CA SER A 317 36.86 -4.15 14.70
C SER A 317 38.32 -4.10 14.23
N ASN A 318 39.23 -3.53 15.03
CA ASN A 318 40.68 -3.47 14.76
C ASN A 318 41.49 -4.17 15.87
N PRO A 319 41.65 -5.51 15.83
CA PRO A 319 42.49 -6.26 16.79
C PRO A 319 44.00 -6.03 16.61
#